data_AF-S9UDE0-F1
#
_entry.id   AF-S9UDE0-F1
#
_cell.length_a   1.000
_cell.length_b   1.000
_cell.length_c   1.000
_cell.angle_alpha   90.00
_cell.angle_beta   90.00
_cell.angle_gamma   90.00
#
_symmetry.space_group_name_H-M   'P 1'
#
loop_
_entity.id
_entity.type
_entity.pdbx_description
1 polymer ?
#
loop_
_entity_poly.entity_id
_entity_poly.type
_entity_poly.pdbx_seq_one_letter_code
_entity_poly.pdbx_strand_id
1 'polypeptide(L)'
;MLRLTRQAAVRRKFGQKAWSPNASKSGAAPINGITAQEALHIAYRPMPTAQTVEYEEDFGPNLMIHREFISKRHRNQMSADLSAVGYSDVEQQRLRHMFADNMNTERRSAAVQSSVTGENHVSMESDVDDTTREIRSARYLFSENRMLFCDRFQTFFREAKREALRRRGEALTGEVEEEQMLFSLMEACAIIYGCDTVDAKETYYRQFLGLDLETLEAENAAMRARLADARSLRQVASSGDSTALAVAPPADAAVVPSPAKVRELIRELPSLFGDEEDDEVDLTPSRRTVVSAASPAEQRGGADSVSLSDVPEAYASFYKANLAHACGDAPVASYDVSGQGATERLVERRQWRAIMEKVVAERYHELTADELRDAVILDNQLHTIKFFDFKVGDCIREMVQLLQRETGSTAPAHRDTPAEVSPTHPERRV
;
A
#
# COMPACT_ATOMS: atom_id res chain seq x y z
N MET A 1 45.14 -38.99 14.36
CA MET A 1 46.14 -38.77 13.29
C MET A 1 45.62 -37.71 12.33
N LEU A 2 46.04 -36.45 12.50
CA LEU A 2 45.73 -35.34 11.58
C LEU A 2 46.65 -35.45 10.36
N ARG A 3 46.12 -35.92 9.22
CA ARG A 3 46.84 -35.84 7.94
C ARG A 3 46.77 -34.40 7.44
N LEU A 4 47.90 -33.69 7.58
CA LEU A 4 48.20 -32.47 6.82
C LEU A 4 48.22 -32.81 5.32
N THR A 5 47.08 -32.72 4.65
CA THR A 5 47.02 -32.73 3.19
C THR A 5 47.59 -31.41 2.68
N ARG A 6 48.86 -31.43 2.23
CA ARG A 6 49.39 -30.40 1.34
C ARG A 6 48.48 -30.35 0.11
N GLN A 7 47.65 -29.31 -0.02
CA GLN A 7 46.92 -29.03 -1.25
C GLN A 7 47.96 -28.72 -2.34
N ALA A 8 48.26 -29.72 -3.17
CA ALA A 8 49.01 -29.47 -4.40
C ALA A 8 48.12 -28.60 -5.29
N ALA A 9 48.53 -27.35 -5.54
CA ALA A 9 47.83 -26.44 -6.43
C ALA A 9 47.94 -26.96 -7.87
N VAL A 10 46.98 -27.76 -8.30
CA VAL A 10 46.85 -28.17 -9.70
C VAL A 10 46.46 -26.94 -10.51
N ARG A 11 47.27 -26.59 -11.52
CA ARG A 11 46.97 -25.49 -12.44
C ARG A 11 46.47 -26.05 -13.77
N ARG A 12 45.37 -25.50 -14.27
CA ARG A 12 44.83 -25.86 -15.59
C ARG A 12 45.70 -25.24 -16.69
N LYS A 13 46.07 -26.04 -17.70
CA LYS A 13 46.70 -25.54 -18.93
C LYS A 13 45.63 -25.34 -20.02
N PHE A 14 45.69 -24.21 -20.72
CA PHE A 14 44.74 -23.92 -21.80
C PHE A 14 44.80 -25.02 -22.88
N GLY A 15 43.63 -25.48 -23.34
CA GLY A 15 43.51 -26.54 -24.35
C GLY A 15 43.80 -27.98 -23.86
N GLN A 16 44.27 -28.18 -22.62
CA GLN A 16 44.55 -29.53 -22.10
C GLN A 16 43.63 -29.86 -20.92
N LYS A 17 43.02 -31.06 -20.95
CA LYS A 17 42.11 -31.56 -19.91
C LYS A 17 42.61 -32.90 -19.39
N ALA A 18 42.60 -33.08 -18.07
CA ALA A 18 42.77 -34.38 -17.46
C ALA A 18 41.44 -35.14 -17.52
N TRP A 19 41.45 -36.36 -18.05
CA TRP A 19 40.29 -37.24 -18.03
C TRP A 19 40.19 -37.86 -16.63
N SER A 20 39.00 -37.86 -16.04
CA SER A 20 38.76 -38.44 -14.72
C SER A 20 37.77 -39.60 -14.84
N PRO A 21 37.93 -40.67 -14.03
CA PRO A 21 37.00 -41.78 -14.05
C PRO A 21 35.63 -41.32 -13.53
N ASN A 22 34.56 -41.79 -14.16
CA ASN A 22 33.20 -41.53 -13.67
C ASN A 22 32.93 -42.38 -12.41
N ALA A 23 32.24 -41.78 -11.44
CA ALA A 23 31.61 -42.57 -10.39
C ALA A 23 30.55 -43.48 -11.04
N SER A 24 30.48 -44.75 -10.63
CA SER A 24 29.57 -45.76 -11.20
C SER A 24 28.08 -45.50 -10.92
N LYS A 25 27.75 -44.47 -10.14
CA LYS A 25 26.38 -44.03 -9.88
C LYS A 25 25.93 -43.02 -10.94
N SER A 26 25.14 -43.49 -11.91
CA SER A 26 24.21 -42.76 -12.80
C SER A 26 24.58 -41.35 -13.36
N GLY A 27 25.85 -40.96 -13.37
CA GLY A 27 26.31 -39.65 -13.86
C GLY A 27 26.35 -38.55 -12.78
N ALA A 28 26.59 -37.30 -13.18
CA ALA A 28 26.75 -36.17 -12.26
C ALA A 28 25.43 -35.73 -11.58
N ALA A 29 24.29 -35.98 -12.22
CA ALA A 29 22.96 -35.72 -11.69
C ALA A 29 22.06 -36.91 -12.06
N PRO A 30 21.66 -37.77 -11.10
CA PRO A 30 20.86 -38.95 -11.38
C PRO A 30 19.40 -38.58 -11.72
N ILE A 31 18.89 -39.10 -12.83
CA ILE A 31 17.51 -38.82 -13.32
C ILE A 31 16.45 -39.48 -12.43
N ASN A 32 16.78 -40.62 -11.81
CA ASN A 32 15.86 -41.40 -10.99
C ASN A 32 15.67 -40.86 -9.57
N GLY A 33 16.27 -39.70 -9.24
CA GLY A 33 16.26 -39.09 -7.92
C GLY A 33 17.53 -39.36 -7.09
N ILE A 34 17.62 -38.68 -5.95
CA ILE A 34 18.74 -38.79 -4.99
C ILE A 34 18.23 -39.28 -3.63
N THR A 35 19.05 -40.07 -2.93
CA THR A 35 18.73 -40.47 -1.55
C THR A 35 18.98 -39.35 -0.56
N ALA A 36 18.35 -39.40 0.63
CA ALA A 36 18.54 -38.38 1.66
C ALA A 36 20.01 -38.22 2.10
N GLN A 37 20.76 -39.31 2.20
CA GLN A 37 22.19 -39.26 2.56
C GLN A 37 23.04 -38.59 1.47
N GLU A 38 22.71 -38.81 0.19
CA GLU A 38 23.39 -38.14 -0.92
C GLU A 38 23.01 -36.64 -0.97
N ALA A 39 21.74 -36.33 -0.75
CA ALA A 39 21.24 -34.96 -0.65
C ALA A 39 21.88 -34.19 0.52
N LEU A 40 22.16 -34.86 1.65
CA LEU A 40 22.81 -34.24 2.81
C LEU A 40 24.22 -33.71 2.47
N HIS A 41 24.99 -34.45 1.66
CA HIS A 41 26.29 -33.97 1.17
C HIS A 41 26.16 -32.77 0.23
N ILE A 42 25.04 -32.64 -0.49
CA ILE A 42 24.73 -31.49 -1.34
C ILE A 42 24.31 -30.30 -0.47
N ALA A 43 23.44 -30.51 0.50
CA ALA A 43 22.99 -29.50 1.45
C ALA A 43 24.18 -28.91 2.23
N TYR A 44 25.04 -29.77 2.79
CA TYR A 44 26.28 -29.38 3.47
C TYR A 44 27.49 -29.31 2.53
N ARG A 45 27.30 -28.70 1.35
CA ARG A 45 28.38 -28.39 0.42
C ARG A 45 29.55 -27.67 1.14
N PRO A 46 30.82 -28.01 0.86
CA PRO A 46 31.98 -27.40 1.52
C PRO A 46 32.21 -25.97 1.02
N MET A 47 31.45 -25.02 1.57
CA MET A 47 31.59 -23.58 1.36
C MET A 47 32.64 -23.00 2.34
N PRO A 48 33.33 -21.90 1.99
CA PRO A 48 34.26 -21.24 2.91
C PRO A 48 33.55 -20.65 4.13
N THR A 49 33.71 -21.29 5.29
CA THR A 49 32.97 -20.96 6.54
C THR A 49 33.06 -19.50 6.98
N ALA A 50 34.19 -18.82 6.74
CA ALA A 50 34.36 -17.41 7.11
C ALA A 50 33.48 -16.42 6.32
N GLN A 51 32.76 -16.88 5.30
CA GLN A 51 31.89 -16.10 4.41
C GLN A 51 30.51 -16.75 4.24
N THR A 52 30.23 -17.80 5.01
CA THR A 52 29.01 -18.58 4.92
C THR A 52 28.21 -18.37 6.19
N VAL A 53 26.93 -18.05 6.04
CA VAL A 53 25.95 -18.00 7.12
C VAL A 53 25.08 -19.24 7.01
N GLU A 54 24.91 -19.94 8.12
CA GLU A 54 24.10 -21.15 8.23
C GLU A 54 22.98 -20.88 9.24
N TYR A 55 21.77 -21.25 8.89
CA TYR A 55 20.57 -21.10 9.71
C TYR A 55 19.73 -22.37 9.58
N GLU A 56 19.11 -22.79 10.68
CA GLU A 56 18.20 -23.92 10.73
C GLU A 56 16.97 -23.56 11.55
N GLU A 57 15.79 -23.95 11.06
CA GLU A 57 14.52 -23.69 11.73
C GLU A 57 13.71 -24.97 11.81
N ASP A 58 13.36 -25.36 13.04
CA ASP A 58 12.58 -26.54 13.36
C ASP A 58 11.11 -26.17 13.53
N PHE A 59 10.26 -26.74 12.68
CA PHE A 59 8.81 -26.53 12.69
C PHE A 59 8.05 -27.67 13.39
N GLY A 60 8.75 -28.63 14.01
CA GLY A 60 8.20 -29.80 14.68
C GLY A 60 8.36 -31.07 13.84
N PRO A 61 7.49 -31.35 12.85
CA PRO A 61 7.62 -32.55 12.02
C PRO A 61 8.70 -32.42 10.94
N ASN A 62 9.14 -31.20 10.62
CA ASN A 62 10.13 -30.91 9.57
C ASN A 62 11.12 -29.83 10.04
N LEU A 63 12.37 -29.95 9.58
CA LEU A 63 13.44 -28.97 9.76
C LEU A 63 13.82 -28.38 8.40
N MET A 64 13.98 -27.06 8.33
CA MET A 64 14.50 -26.37 7.15
C MET A 64 15.93 -25.89 7.40
N ILE A 65 16.85 -26.20 6.47
CA ILE A 65 18.25 -25.76 6.54
C ILE A 65 18.48 -24.70 5.46
N HIS A 66 19.01 -23.55 5.85
CA HIS A 66 19.35 -22.43 4.97
C HIS A 66 20.84 -22.11 5.06
N ARG A 67 21.55 -22.11 3.93
CA ARG A 67 22.99 -21.83 3.87
C ARG A 67 23.31 -20.87 2.75
N GLU A 68 23.83 -19.71 3.10
CA GLU A 68 24.19 -18.65 2.14
C GLU A 68 25.68 -18.38 2.18
N PHE A 69 26.28 -18.20 1.00
CA PHE A 69 27.69 -17.83 0.86
C PHE A 69 27.80 -16.56 0.01
N ILE A 70 28.44 -15.54 0.57
CA ILE A 70 28.71 -14.27 -0.13
C ILE A 70 30.21 -14.08 -0.27
N SER A 71 30.69 -14.08 -1.52
CA SER A 71 32.12 -13.95 -1.83
C SER A 71 32.68 -12.57 -1.46
N LYS A 72 33.81 -12.53 -0.76
CA LYS A 72 34.56 -11.29 -0.48
C LYS A 72 34.93 -10.49 -1.72
N ARG A 73 35.15 -11.16 -2.87
CA ARG A 73 35.61 -10.49 -4.10
C ARG A 73 34.57 -9.52 -4.67
N HIS A 74 33.28 -9.81 -4.48
CA HIS A 74 32.19 -9.09 -5.16
C HIS A 74 31.33 -8.26 -4.21
N ARG A 75 31.60 -8.31 -2.90
CA ARG A 75 30.80 -7.62 -1.87
C ARG A 75 30.59 -6.12 -2.13
N ASN A 76 31.59 -5.44 -2.70
CA ASN A 76 31.51 -3.99 -2.98
C ASN A 76 30.90 -3.66 -4.35
N GLN A 77 30.59 -4.67 -5.16
CA GLN A 77 30.06 -4.51 -6.53
C GLN A 77 28.66 -5.11 -6.67
N MET A 78 28.18 -5.83 -5.67
CA MET A 78 26.84 -6.42 -5.66
C MET A 78 25.84 -5.40 -5.14
N SER A 79 24.66 -5.35 -5.77
CA SER A 79 23.53 -4.58 -5.29
C SER A 79 22.95 -5.20 -4.01
N ALA A 80 22.28 -4.39 -3.21
CA ALA A 80 21.57 -4.87 -2.02
C ALA A 80 20.47 -5.89 -2.36
N ASP A 81 19.87 -5.78 -3.56
CA ASP A 81 18.84 -6.72 -4.02
C ASP A 81 19.40 -8.12 -4.30
N LEU A 82 20.67 -8.22 -4.71
CA LEU A 82 21.34 -9.48 -5.02
C LEU A 82 22.09 -10.06 -3.81
N SER A 83 22.65 -9.19 -2.97
CA SER A 83 23.28 -9.56 -1.70
C SER A 83 22.70 -8.74 -0.56
N ALA A 84 21.58 -9.23 -0.02
CA ALA A 84 20.83 -8.57 1.03
C ALA A 84 21.49 -8.70 2.40
N VAL A 85 22.56 -7.93 2.62
CA VAL A 85 23.24 -7.88 3.91
C VAL A 85 22.71 -6.70 4.72
N GLY A 86 21.94 -6.98 5.77
CA GLY A 86 21.55 -5.98 6.77
C GLY A 86 22.63 -5.85 7.84
N TYR A 87 23.30 -4.70 7.91
CA TYR A 87 24.33 -4.42 8.93
C TYR A 87 23.76 -3.78 10.20
N SER A 88 22.50 -3.35 10.15
CA SER A 88 21.74 -2.80 11.28
C SER A 88 20.36 -3.44 11.38
N ASP A 89 19.76 -3.36 12.57
CA ASP A 89 18.41 -3.88 12.81
C ASP A 89 17.36 -3.21 11.91
N VAL A 90 17.51 -1.92 11.64
CA VAL A 90 16.63 -1.16 10.75
C VAL A 90 16.73 -1.66 9.31
N GLU A 91 17.95 -1.89 8.81
CA GLU A 91 18.16 -2.47 7.49
C GLU A 91 17.61 -3.90 7.42
N GLN A 92 17.83 -4.71 8.45
CA GLN A 92 17.33 -6.08 8.51
C GLN A 92 15.80 -6.12 8.47
N GLN A 93 15.12 -5.26 9.24
CA GLN A 93 13.66 -5.15 9.22
C GLN A 93 13.17 -4.70 7.83
N ARG A 94 13.77 -3.65 7.26
CA ARG A 94 13.39 -3.16 5.94
C ARG A 94 13.58 -4.21 4.84
N LEU A 95 14.70 -4.92 4.84
CA LEU A 95 14.98 -5.97 3.88
C LEU A 95 13.98 -7.13 4.03
N ARG A 96 13.68 -7.55 5.26
CA ARG A 96 12.66 -8.58 5.52
C ARG A 96 11.30 -8.18 4.96
N HIS A 97 10.87 -6.93 5.17
CA HIS A 97 9.63 -6.41 4.58
C HIS A 97 9.67 -6.43 3.05
N MET A 98 10.74 -5.93 2.44
CA MET A 98 10.90 -5.91 0.99
C MET A 98 10.85 -7.32 0.36
N PHE A 99 11.57 -8.30 0.94
CA PHE A 99 11.53 -9.67 0.44
C PHE A 99 10.20 -10.37 0.69
N ALA A 100 9.56 -10.10 1.83
CA ALA A 100 8.22 -10.60 2.11
C ALA A 100 7.22 -10.07 1.06
N ASP A 101 7.27 -8.78 0.74
CA ASP A 101 6.40 -8.17 -0.28
C ASP A 101 6.63 -8.77 -1.67
N ASN A 102 7.90 -8.96 -2.08
CA ASN A 102 8.23 -9.59 -3.36
C ASN A 102 7.72 -11.04 -3.42
N MET A 103 8.04 -11.86 -2.41
CA MET A 103 7.62 -13.26 -2.34
C MET A 103 6.08 -13.39 -2.30
N ASN A 104 5.40 -12.55 -1.51
CA ASN A 104 3.94 -12.58 -1.40
C ASN A 104 3.29 -12.13 -2.71
N THR A 105 3.90 -11.18 -3.42
CA THR A 105 3.41 -10.73 -4.74
C THR A 105 3.56 -11.84 -5.79
N GLU A 106 4.71 -12.52 -5.83
CA GLU A 106 4.93 -13.66 -6.74
C GLU A 106 4.00 -14.84 -6.44
N ARG A 107 3.83 -15.19 -5.16
CA ARG A 107 2.94 -16.27 -4.75
C ARG A 107 1.48 -15.98 -5.12
N ARG A 108 1.00 -14.76 -4.88
CA ARG A 108 -0.38 -14.35 -5.20
C ARG A 108 -0.62 -14.26 -6.70
N SER A 109 0.31 -13.67 -7.45
CA SER A 109 0.17 -13.55 -8.91
C SER A 109 0.12 -14.93 -9.58
N ALA A 110 0.88 -15.90 -9.06
CA ALA A 110 0.83 -17.28 -9.54
C ALA A 110 -0.57 -17.90 -9.39
N ALA A 111 -1.32 -17.61 -8.32
CA ALA A 111 -2.67 -18.15 -8.12
C ALA A 111 -3.65 -17.75 -9.24
N VAL A 112 -3.47 -16.56 -9.81
CA VAL A 112 -4.30 -16.03 -10.91
C VAL A 112 -3.77 -16.49 -12.28
N GLN A 113 -2.45 -16.38 -12.50
CA GLN A 113 -1.84 -16.60 -13.82
C GLN A 113 -1.60 -18.08 -14.16
N SER A 114 -1.31 -18.93 -13.17
CA SER A 114 -0.95 -20.34 -13.39
C SER A 114 -2.15 -21.29 -13.37
N SER A 115 -3.38 -20.77 -13.25
CA SER A 115 -4.56 -21.61 -13.12
C SER A 115 -4.74 -22.49 -14.36
N VAL A 116 -4.71 -23.81 -14.15
CA VAL A 116 -4.83 -24.83 -15.21
C VAL A 116 -6.17 -24.73 -15.94
N THR A 117 -7.20 -24.24 -15.25
CA THR A 117 -8.56 -24.04 -15.79
C THR A 117 -8.73 -22.71 -16.53
N GLY A 118 -7.82 -21.75 -16.36
CA GLY A 118 -7.93 -20.42 -16.96
C GLY A 118 -9.07 -19.54 -16.41
N GLU A 119 -10.01 -20.09 -15.64
CA GLU A 119 -11.19 -19.37 -15.13
C GLU A 119 -10.83 -18.26 -14.15
N ASN A 120 -9.74 -18.43 -13.38
CA ASN A 120 -9.25 -17.40 -12.47
C ASN A 120 -8.59 -16.23 -13.18
N HIS A 121 -8.19 -16.35 -14.45
CA HIS A 121 -7.55 -15.28 -15.18
C HIS A 121 -8.58 -14.49 -15.99
N VAL A 122 -8.68 -13.18 -15.72
CA VAL A 122 -9.51 -12.25 -16.49
C VAL A 122 -8.60 -11.23 -17.18
N SER A 123 -8.71 -11.14 -18.50
CA SER A 123 -8.02 -10.15 -19.32
C SER A 123 -8.90 -8.92 -19.57
N MET A 124 -8.27 -7.78 -19.81
CA MET A 124 -8.94 -6.54 -20.18
C MET A 124 -8.58 -6.18 -21.62
N GLU A 125 -9.58 -5.92 -22.45
CA GLU A 125 -9.40 -5.39 -23.79
C GLU A 125 -9.39 -3.85 -23.71
N SER A 126 -8.29 -3.27 -24.19
CA SER A 126 -8.07 -1.82 -24.25
C SER A 126 -7.88 -1.36 -25.70
N ASP A 127 -8.69 -0.40 -26.14
CA ASP A 127 -8.50 0.29 -27.43
C ASP A 127 -8.56 1.81 -27.20
N VAL A 128 -7.53 2.51 -27.68
CA VAL A 128 -7.35 3.97 -27.49
C VAL A 128 -7.04 4.59 -28.84
N ASP A 129 -7.84 5.58 -29.23
CA ASP A 129 -7.64 6.31 -30.48
C ASP A 129 -6.34 7.12 -30.43
N ASP A 130 -5.48 6.94 -31.43
CA ASP A 130 -4.20 7.66 -31.52
C ASP A 130 -4.37 9.17 -31.73
N THR A 131 -5.49 9.58 -32.33
CA THR A 131 -5.74 10.98 -32.70
C THR A 131 -6.47 11.73 -31.59
N THR A 132 -7.64 11.26 -31.18
CA THR A 132 -8.46 11.93 -30.15
C THR A 132 -7.99 11.62 -28.73
N ARG A 133 -7.20 10.56 -28.54
CA ARG A 133 -6.83 9.98 -27.23
C ARG A 133 -8.04 9.44 -26.45
N GLU A 134 -9.16 9.23 -27.12
CA GLU A 134 -10.37 8.68 -26.51
C GLU A 134 -10.24 7.16 -26.33
N ILE A 135 -10.66 6.67 -25.17
CA ILE A 135 -10.70 5.24 -24.86
C ILE A 135 -11.99 4.67 -25.47
N ARG A 136 -11.86 3.89 -26.55
CA ARG A 136 -12.99 3.29 -27.27
C ARG A 136 -13.51 2.03 -26.62
N SER A 137 -12.61 1.27 -25.99
CA SER A 137 -12.94 0.04 -25.27
C SER A 137 -12.04 -0.08 -24.04
N ALA A 138 -12.66 -0.34 -22.89
CA ALA A 138 -12.00 -0.67 -21.63
C ALA A 138 -12.84 -1.71 -20.89
N ARG A 139 -13.00 -2.89 -21.50
CA ARG A 139 -13.90 -3.94 -21.00
C ARG A 139 -13.11 -5.17 -20.58
N TYR A 140 -13.55 -5.83 -19.50
CA TYR A 140 -13.04 -7.15 -19.17
C TYR A 140 -13.64 -8.21 -20.10
N LEU A 141 -12.84 -9.21 -20.42
CA LEU A 141 -13.25 -10.37 -21.20
C LEU A 141 -13.77 -11.44 -20.25
N PHE A 142 -15.08 -11.38 -19.99
CA PHE A 142 -15.77 -12.30 -19.09
C PHE A 142 -16.20 -13.60 -19.78
N SER A 143 -16.20 -14.68 -19.00
CA SER A 143 -16.84 -15.94 -19.37
C SER A 143 -18.37 -15.80 -19.29
N GLU A 144 -19.10 -16.73 -19.91
CA GLU A 144 -20.57 -16.75 -19.91
C GLU A 144 -21.14 -16.72 -18.48
N ASN A 145 -20.53 -17.47 -17.55
CA ASN A 145 -20.96 -17.51 -16.15
C ASN A 145 -20.90 -16.13 -15.46
N ARG A 146 -19.85 -15.35 -15.73
CA ARG A 146 -19.69 -13.99 -15.19
C ARG A 146 -20.66 -13.02 -15.87
N MET A 147 -20.89 -13.16 -17.17
CA MET A 147 -21.89 -12.35 -17.88
C MET A 147 -23.31 -12.57 -17.35
N LEU A 148 -23.69 -13.82 -17.09
CA LEU A 148 -24.98 -14.14 -16.48
C LEU A 148 -25.13 -13.53 -15.08
N PHE A 149 -24.05 -13.47 -14.29
CA PHE A 149 -24.06 -12.77 -13.00
C PHE A 149 -24.32 -11.26 -13.19
N CYS A 150 -23.62 -10.61 -14.12
CA CYS A 150 -23.83 -9.20 -14.43
C CYS A 150 -25.27 -8.91 -14.89
N ASP A 151 -25.85 -9.77 -15.74
CA ASP A 151 -27.23 -9.62 -16.22
C ASP A 151 -28.25 -9.74 -15.08
N ARG A 152 -28.06 -10.68 -14.15
CA ARG A 152 -28.92 -10.80 -12.96
C ARG A 152 -28.85 -9.54 -12.10
N PHE A 153 -27.65 -9.04 -11.84
CA PHE A 153 -27.42 -7.83 -11.05
C PHE A 153 -28.09 -6.61 -11.69
N GLN A 154 -27.83 -6.34 -12.97
CA GLN A 154 -28.42 -5.20 -13.68
C GLN A 154 -29.94 -5.30 -13.82
N THR A 155 -30.49 -6.51 -13.95
CA THR A 155 -31.95 -6.70 -14.01
C THR A 155 -32.59 -6.29 -12.70
N PHE A 156 -32.06 -6.76 -11.57
CA PHE A 156 -32.57 -6.39 -10.24
C PHE A 156 -32.54 -4.87 -9.99
N PHE A 157 -31.39 -4.21 -10.21
CA PHE A 157 -31.27 -2.78 -9.94
C PHE A 157 -32.07 -1.91 -10.92
N ARG A 158 -32.21 -2.32 -12.20
CA ARG A 158 -33.09 -1.64 -13.15
C ARG A 158 -34.56 -1.77 -12.75
N GLU A 159 -35.01 -2.94 -12.32
CA GLU A 159 -36.38 -3.14 -11.83
C GLU A 159 -36.65 -2.29 -10.58
N ALA A 160 -35.74 -2.30 -9.61
CA ALA A 160 -35.84 -1.48 -8.40
C ALA A 160 -35.90 0.03 -8.71
N LYS A 161 -35.07 0.51 -9.64
CA LYS A 161 -35.08 1.92 -10.09
C LYS A 161 -36.40 2.26 -10.80
N ARG A 162 -36.89 1.40 -11.70
CA ARG A 162 -38.19 1.59 -12.38
C ARG A 162 -39.34 1.67 -11.38
N GLU A 163 -39.36 0.81 -10.36
CA GLU A 163 -40.37 0.88 -9.30
C GLU A 163 -40.30 2.17 -8.48
N ALA A 164 -39.09 2.62 -8.12
CA ALA A 164 -38.89 3.86 -7.39
C ALA A 164 -39.38 5.09 -8.19
N LEU A 165 -39.07 5.15 -9.49
CA LEU A 165 -39.53 6.22 -10.38
C LEU A 165 -41.06 6.21 -10.55
N ARG A 166 -41.67 5.03 -10.72
CA ARG A 166 -43.13 4.88 -10.75
C ARG A 166 -43.79 5.40 -9.48
N ARG A 167 -43.20 5.14 -8.30
CA ARG A 167 -43.70 5.65 -7.02
C ARG A 167 -43.57 7.18 -6.89
N ARG A 168 -42.57 7.78 -7.55
CA ARG A 168 -42.36 9.24 -7.58
C ARG A 168 -43.17 9.96 -8.66
N GLY A 169 -43.83 9.24 -9.56
CA GLY A 169 -44.61 9.82 -10.66
C GLY A 169 -43.75 10.46 -11.76
N GLU A 170 -42.46 10.12 -11.81
CA GLU A 170 -41.53 10.61 -12.84
C GLU A 170 -41.67 9.80 -14.13
N ALA A 171 -41.58 10.47 -15.28
CA ALA A 171 -41.66 9.82 -16.58
C ALA A 171 -40.41 8.95 -16.80
N LEU A 172 -40.63 7.68 -17.19
CA LEU A 172 -39.57 6.77 -17.61
C LEU A 172 -39.00 7.27 -18.94
N THR A 173 -37.92 8.03 -18.89
CA THR A 173 -37.14 8.39 -20.09
C THR A 173 -36.29 7.20 -20.53
N GLY A 174 -36.02 7.09 -21.84
CA GLY A 174 -35.22 5.98 -22.42
C GLY A 174 -33.80 5.87 -21.85
N GLU A 175 -33.25 6.98 -21.34
CA GLU A 175 -31.93 7.04 -20.68
C GLU A 175 -31.87 6.15 -19.43
N VAL A 176 -33.00 5.90 -18.75
CA VAL A 176 -33.05 5.01 -17.59
C VAL A 176 -32.80 3.55 -17.97
N GLU A 177 -33.03 3.15 -19.23
CA GLU A 177 -32.79 1.78 -19.69
C GLU A 177 -31.34 1.52 -20.11
N GLU A 178 -30.60 2.57 -20.47
CA GLU A 178 -29.21 2.48 -20.94
C GLU A 178 -28.19 2.64 -19.79
N GLU A 179 -28.55 3.31 -18.69
CA GLU A 179 -27.65 3.51 -17.56
C GLU A 179 -27.46 2.23 -16.73
N GLN A 180 -26.20 1.79 -16.60
CA GLN A 180 -25.82 0.66 -15.77
C GLN A 180 -25.59 1.12 -14.32
N MET A 181 -26.36 0.55 -13.39
CA MET A 181 -26.27 0.92 -11.97
C MET A 181 -25.09 0.20 -11.31
N LEU A 182 -24.29 0.92 -10.51
CA LEU A 182 -23.16 0.38 -9.75
C LEU A 182 -22.24 -0.50 -10.60
N PHE A 183 -21.93 -0.03 -11.81
CA PHE A 183 -21.30 -0.84 -12.85
C PHE A 183 -19.92 -1.36 -12.44
N SER A 184 -19.07 -0.50 -11.88
CA SER A 184 -17.69 -0.85 -11.53
C SER A 184 -17.64 -1.78 -10.32
N LEU A 185 -18.56 -1.59 -9.36
CA LEU A 185 -18.75 -2.50 -8.23
C LEU A 185 -19.20 -3.89 -8.71
N MET A 186 -20.20 -3.95 -9.57
CA MET A 186 -20.68 -5.20 -10.16
C MET A 186 -19.57 -5.90 -10.96
N GLU A 187 -18.84 -5.15 -11.79
CA GLU A 187 -17.76 -5.67 -12.63
C GLU A 187 -16.63 -6.27 -11.78
N ALA A 188 -16.21 -5.58 -10.72
CA ALA A 188 -15.23 -6.12 -9.76
C ALA A 188 -15.75 -7.36 -9.04
N CYS A 189 -17.02 -7.37 -8.62
CA CYS A 189 -17.62 -8.54 -7.97
C CYS A 189 -17.79 -9.73 -8.93
N ALA A 190 -18.06 -9.50 -10.22
CA ALA A 190 -18.16 -10.55 -11.22
C ALA A 190 -16.83 -11.29 -11.44
N ILE A 191 -15.70 -10.55 -11.38
CA ILE A 191 -14.36 -11.13 -11.44
C ILE A 191 -14.17 -12.13 -10.29
N ILE A 192 -14.45 -11.69 -9.07
CA ILE A 192 -14.30 -12.49 -7.83
C ILE A 192 -15.27 -13.67 -7.80
N TYR A 193 -16.52 -13.47 -8.24
CA TYR A 193 -17.55 -14.50 -8.31
C TYR A 193 -17.09 -15.69 -9.15
N GLY A 194 -16.52 -15.42 -10.33
CA GLY A 194 -16.05 -16.46 -11.24
C GLY A 194 -14.70 -17.11 -10.89
N CYS A 195 -14.13 -16.83 -9.71
CA CYS A 195 -12.89 -17.50 -9.27
C CYS A 195 -13.18 -18.81 -8.53
N ASP A 196 -12.39 -19.84 -8.82
CA ASP A 196 -12.51 -21.18 -8.23
C ASP A 196 -11.83 -21.31 -6.87
N THR A 197 -10.76 -20.55 -6.64
CA THR A 197 -9.91 -20.69 -5.44
C THR A 197 -9.99 -19.45 -4.56
N VAL A 198 -9.86 -19.65 -3.25
CA VAL A 198 -9.83 -18.56 -2.27
C VAL A 198 -8.61 -17.67 -2.50
N ASP A 199 -7.45 -18.25 -2.79
CA ASP A 199 -6.21 -17.50 -3.05
C ASP A 199 -6.34 -16.55 -4.26
N ALA A 200 -7.01 -16.98 -5.34
CA ALA A 200 -7.29 -16.11 -6.47
C ALA A 200 -8.28 -14.98 -6.10
N LYS A 201 -9.33 -15.30 -5.31
CA LYS A 201 -10.27 -14.27 -4.82
C LYS A 201 -9.57 -13.21 -4.00
N GLU A 202 -8.75 -13.61 -3.02
CA GLU A 202 -7.98 -12.67 -2.20
C GLU A 202 -7.00 -11.84 -3.03
N THR A 203 -6.44 -12.41 -4.10
CA THR A 203 -5.57 -11.65 -5.02
C THR A 203 -6.35 -10.53 -5.72
N TYR A 204 -7.59 -10.78 -6.15
CA TYR A 204 -8.45 -9.75 -6.73
C TYR A 204 -8.96 -8.75 -5.70
N TYR A 205 -9.34 -9.19 -4.50
CA TYR A 205 -9.66 -8.26 -3.40
C TYR A 205 -8.48 -7.32 -3.09
N ARG A 206 -7.23 -7.81 -3.19
CA ARG A 206 -6.05 -6.97 -3.05
C ARG A 206 -5.93 -5.92 -4.16
N GLN A 207 -6.22 -6.30 -5.40
CA GLN A 207 -6.21 -5.36 -6.53
C GLN A 207 -7.32 -4.30 -6.41
N PHE A 208 -8.48 -4.68 -5.89
CA PHE A 208 -9.62 -3.80 -5.65
C PHE A 208 -9.50 -3.14 -4.28
N LEU A 209 -8.74 -2.03 -4.21
CA LEU A 209 -8.55 -1.19 -3.00
C LEU A 209 -7.82 -1.89 -1.83
N GLY A 210 -7.11 -3.00 -2.04
CA GLY A 210 -6.45 -3.71 -0.95
C GLY A 210 -7.42 -4.29 0.08
N LEU A 211 -8.61 -4.74 -0.37
CA LEU A 211 -9.64 -5.28 0.51
C LEU A 211 -9.41 -6.76 0.86
N ASP A 212 -8.21 -7.29 0.60
CA ASP A 212 -7.82 -8.64 1.01
C ASP A 212 -7.72 -8.78 2.53
N LEU A 213 -8.00 -9.99 3.03
CA LEU A 213 -8.00 -10.26 4.46
C LEU A 213 -6.65 -9.97 5.12
N GLU A 214 -5.54 -10.27 4.45
CA GLU A 214 -4.18 -10.01 4.94
C GLU A 214 -3.95 -8.51 5.20
N THR A 215 -4.33 -7.65 4.25
CA THR A 215 -4.22 -6.19 4.40
C THR A 215 -5.13 -5.67 5.52
N LEU A 216 -6.39 -6.12 5.58
CA LEU A 216 -7.33 -5.71 6.63
C LEU A 216 -6.90 -6.19 8.03
N GLU A 217 -6.28 -7.36 8.12
CA GLU A 217 -5.72 -7.89 9.37
C GLU A 217 -4.48 -7.11 9.82
N ALA A 218 -3.61 -6.73 8.89
CA ALA A 218 -2.45 -5.88 9.17
C ALA A 218 -2.88 -4.50 9.69
N GLU A 219 -3.87 -3.87 9.07
CA GLU A 219 -4.44 -2.59 9.52
C GLU A 219 -5.13 -2.72 10.89
N ASN A 220 -5.81 -3.83 11.13
CA ASN A 220 -6.38 -4.14 12.44
C ASN A 220 -5.32 -4.35 13.52
N ALA A 221 -4.20 -5.00 13.19
CA ALA A 221 -3.08 -5.16 14.10
C ALA A 221 -2.45 -3.79 14.44
N ALA A 222 -2.29 -2.93 13.43
CA ALA A 222 -1.82 -1.56 13.63
C ALA A 222 -2.79 -0.70 14.48
N MET A 223 -4.10 -0.87 14.29
CA MET A 223 -5.12 -0.22 15.14
C MET A 223 -5.05 -0.73 16.58
N ARG A 224 -4.95 -2.04 16.80
CA ARG A 224 -4.76 -2.64 18.14
C ARG A 224 -3.49 -2.15 18.82
N ALA A 225 -2.40 -1.97 18.08
CA ALA A 225 -1.15 -1.42 18.59
C ALA A 225 -1.32 0.05 19.03
N ARG A 226 -1.99 0.88 18.22
CA ARG A 226 -2.31 2.28 18.59
C ARG A 226 -3.21 2.38 19.81
N LEU A 227 -4.21 1.50 19.93
CA LEU A 227 -5.05 1.38 21.13
C LEU A 227 -4.24 1.02 22.37
N ALA A 228 -3.29 0.09 22.25
CA ALA A 228 -2.39 -0.27 23.35
C ALA A 228 -1.51 0.92 23.74
N ASP A 229 -0.97 1.65 22.77
CA ASP A 229 -0.19 2.87 23.02
C ASP A 229 -1.01 3.96 23.70
N ALA A 230 -2.25 4.19 23.26
CA ALA A 230 -3.16 5.15 23.87
C ALA A 230 -3.44 4.81 25.34
N ARG A 231 -3.63 3.52 25.65
CA ARG A 231 -3.82 3.05 27.03
C ARG A 231 -2.57 3.28 27.87
N SER A 232 -1.39 2.99 27.35
CA SER A 232 -0.11 3.22 28.03
C SER A 232 0.10 4.70 28.33
N LEU A 233 -0.24 5.60 27.40
CA LEU A 233 -0.16 7.04 27.61
C LEU A 233 -1.12 7.53 28.70
N ARG A 234 -2.37 7.04 28.71
CA ARG A 234 -3.35 7.36 29.76
C ARG A 234 -2.89 6.86 31.13
N GLN A 235 -2.24 5.69 31.19
CA GLN A 235 -1.64 5.18 32.42
C GLN A 235 -0.53 6.09 32.93
N VAL A 236 0.39 6.54 32.07
CA VAL A 236 1.46 7.49 32.47
C VAL A 236 0.89 8.83 32.92
N ALA A 237 -0.15 9.32 32.23
CA ALA A 237 -0.82 10.56 32.59
C ALA A 237 -1.51 10.48 33.97
N SER A 238 -2.07 9.33 34.31
CA SER A 238 -2.78 9.09 35.57
C SER A 238 -1.86 8.71 36.74
N SER A 239 -0.78 7.96 36.50
CA SER A 239 0.16 7.53 37.53
C SER A 239 1.25 8.57 37.81
N GLY A 240 1.56 9.43 36.85
CA GLY A 240 2.72 10.32 36.91
C GLY A 240 4.07 9.59 36.90
N ASP A 241 4.09 8.29 36.63
CA ASP A 241 5.27 7.44 36.61
C ASP A 241 5.70 7.21 35.16
N SER A 242 6.70 7.98 34.72
CA SER A 242 7.22 7.95 33.35
C SER A 242 7.98 6.64 33.00
N THR A 243 8.21 5.76 33.98
CA THR A 243 8.95 4.51 33.79
C THR A 243 8.19 3.46 32.97
N ALA A 244 6.88 3.61 32.77
CA ALA A 244 6.05 2.68 32.00
C ALA A 244 6.15 2.84 30.47
N LEU A 245 6.83 3.88 29.97
CA LEU A 245 7.03 4.14 28.52
C LEU A 245 8.34 3.58 27.96
N ALA A 246 9.21 3.03 28.81
CA ALA A 246 10.53 2.55 28.40
C ALA A 246 10.42 1.25 27.58
N VAL A 247 10.58 1.38 26.26
CA VAL A 247 11.17 0.31 25.46
C VAL A 247 12.66 0.34 25.80
N ALA A 248 13.13 -0.69 26.52
CA ALA A 248 14.48 -0.73 27.08
C ALA A 248 15.59 -0.47 26.03
N PRO A 249 16.51 0.50 26.27
CA PRO A 249 17.84 0.52 25.69
C PRO A 249 18.91 0.22 26.77
N PRO A 250 20.16 -0.09 26.39
CA PRO A 250 21.17 -0.59 27.32
C PRO A 250 21.63 0.50 28.28
N ALA A 251 21.99 0.04 29.48
CA ALA A 251 22.53 0.86 30.55
C ALA A 251 23.76 1.64 30.09
N ASP A 252 23.64 2.96 29.99
CA ASP A 252 24.63 3.91 30.51
C ASP A 252 24.06 5.34 30.56
N ALA A 253 24.05 5.89 31.77
CA ALA A 253 23.93 7.30 32.15
C ALA A 253 23.03 8.23 31.31
N ALA A 254 21.72 8.25 31.61
CA ALA A 254 20.86 9.40 31.31
C ALA A 254 20.22 9.90 32.61
N VAL A 255 20.33 11.21 32.85
CA VAL A 255 19.69 11.92 33.95
C VAL A 255 18.18 11.82 33.74
N VAL A 256 17.50 10.98 34.53
CA VAL A 256 16.04 10.88 34.55
C VAL A 256 15.48 12.28 34.87
N PRO A 257 14.76 12.96 33.95
CA PRO A 257 14.14 14.23 34.26
C PRO A 257 13.00 13.98 35.27
N SER A 258 12.95 14.81 36.32
CA SER A 258 11.88 14.78 37.32
C SER A 258 10.51 14.85 36.63
N PRO A 259 9.49 14.12 37.12
CA PRO A 259 8.13 14.14 36.57
C PRO A 259 7.51 15.55 36.55
N ALA A 260 8.05 16.49 37.34
CA ALA A 260 7.66 17.90 37.29
C ALA A 260 8.17 18.61 36.01
N LYS A 261 9.38 18.28 35.53
CA LYS A 261 9.95 18.83 34.28
C LYS A 261 9.24 18.31 33.04
N VAL A 262 8.81 17.04 33.04
CA VAL A 262 8.00 16.47 31.96
C VAL A 262 6.66 17.20 31.85
N ARG A 263 6.01 17.50 33.00
CA ARG A 263 4.78 18.30 33.04
C ARG A 263 4.97 19.75 32.58
N GLU A 264 6.15 20.32 32.81
CA GLU A 264 6.51 21.67 32.36
C GLU A 264 6.77 21.72 30.85
N LEU A 265 7.54 20.76 30.32
CA LEU A 265 7.75 20.57 28.88
C LEU A 265 6.46 20.31 28.08
N ILE A 266 5.53 19.54 28.66
CA ILE A 266 4.20 19.29 28.06
C ILE A 266 3.38 20.59 27.96
N ARG A 267 3.54 21.53 28.91
CA ARG A 267 2.86 22.83 28.91
C ARG A 267 3.52 23.85 27.97
N GLU A 268 4.80 23.68 27.68
CA GLU A 268 5.58 24.57 26.80
C GLU A 268 5.45 24.23 25.32
N LEU A 269 4.85 23.09 24.96
CA LEU A 269 4.52 22.78 23.57
C LEU A 269 3.45 23.76 23.06
N PRO A 270 3.72 24.56 22.00
CA PRO A 270 2.73 25.46 21.46
C PRO A 270 1.54 24.67 20.90
N SER A 271 0.31 25.12 21.21
CA SER A 271 -0.87 24.70 20.46
C SER A 271 -0.67 25.10 19.00
N LEU A 272 -0.42 24.11 18.14
CA LEU A 272 -0.09 24.32 16.73
C LEU A 272 -1.30 24.25 15.81
N PHE A 273 -2.51 24.10 16.36
CA PHE A 273 -3.74 23.99 15.58
C PHE A 273 -4.81 24.87 16.22
N GLY A 274 -5.21 25.92 15.50
CA GLY A 274 -6.44 26.64 15.81
C GLY A 274 -7.60 25.73 15.43
N ASP A 275 -8.53 25.56 16.35
CA ASP A 275 -9.76 24.84 16.09
C ASP A 275 -10.62 25.70 15.14
N GLU A 276 -10.93 25.16 13.96
CA GLU A 276 -12.02 25.66 13.12
C GLU A 276 -13.33 25.34 13.86
N GLU A 277 -13.85 26.33 14.59
CA GLU A 277 -15.22 26.28 15.09
C GLU A 277 -16.18 26.50 13.90
N ASP A 278 -17.05 25.51 13.69
CA ASP A 278 -18.22 25.58 12.82
C ASP A 278 -19.13 26.76 13.22
N ASP A 279 -19.21 27.79 12.39
CA ASP A 279 -20.32 28.75 12.39
C ASP A 279 -21.08 28.64 11.05
N GLU A 280 -22.36 28.27 11.17
CA GLU A 280 -23.33 28.10 10.09
C GLU A 280 -23.68 29.45 9.40
N VAL A 281 -23.51 29.49 8.07
CA VAL A 281 -24.23 30.22 6.99
C VAL A 281 -24.43 31.76 7.07
N ASP A 282 -23.83 32.51 6.12
CA ASP A 282 -24.58 33.32 5.12
C ASP A 282 -23.73 33.76 3.91
N LEU A 283 -24.40 34.01 2.79
CA LEU A 283 -23.93 34.12 1.42
C LEU A 283 -23.43 35.54 0.98
N THR A 284 -22.24 35.56 0.35
CA THR A 284 -21.80 36.43 -0.80
C THR A 284 -21.23 37.86 -0.51
N PRO A 285 -20.62 38.59 -1.49
CA PRO A 285 -19.15 38.69 -1.58
C PRO A 285 -18.62 40.13 -1.77
N SER A 286 -17.49 40.53 -1.15
CA SER A 286 -16.50 41.45 -1.76
C SER A 286 -15.42 41.98 -0.82
N ARG A 287 -14.23 42.13 -1.43
CA ARG A 287 -13.23 43.20 -1.27
C ARG A 287 -12.10 43.03 -0.23
N ARG A 288 -10.90 42.86 -0.79
CA ARG A 288 -9.57 43.14 -0.21
C ARG A 288 -9.56 44.40 0.65
N THR A 289 -8.92 44.33 1.82
CA THR A 289 -8.07 45.42 2.33
C THR A 289 -6.96 44.87 3.22
N VAL A 290 -5.74 45.22 2.88
CA VAL A 290 -4.54 45.16 3.74
C VAL A 290 -4.72 46.20 4.84
N VAL A 291 -4.21 45.96 6.06
CA VAL A 291 -3.27 46.78 6.86
C VAL A 291 -3.48 46.51 8.36
N SER A 292 -2.36 46.26 9.03
CA SER A 292 -1.93 46.92 10.27
C SER A 292 -1.96 46.13 11.57
N ALA A 293 -0.75 45.96 12.08
CA ALA A 293 -0.44 45.66 13.46
C ALA A 293 -0.94 46.78 14.38
N ALA A 294 -1.70 46.38 15.40
CA ALA A 294 -1.77 47.05 16.69
C ALA A 294 -2.32 46.05 17.73
N SER A 295 -1.51 45.72 18.74
CA SER A 295 -1.99 45.06 19.96
C SER A 295 -3.06 45.92 20.64
N PRO A 296 -3.97 45.29 21.40
CA PRO A 296 -3.83 45.44 22.84
C PRO A 296 -4.14 44.17 23.66
N ALA A 297 -3.36 44.09 24.74
CA ALA A 297 -3.63 43.57 26.08
C ALA A 297 -5.00 42.91 26.40
N GLU A 298 -4.85 41.82 27.16
CA GLU A 298 -5.70 41.39 28.29
C GLU A 298 -7.11 40.86 27.99
N GLN A 299 -7.16 39.54 27.73
CA GLN A 299 -8.09 38.62 28.39
C GLN A 299 -7.48 37.21 28.27
N ARG A 300 -6.65 36.80 29.25
CA ARG A 300 -6.24 35.40 29.40
C ARG A 300 -7.41 34.63 30.01
N GLY A 301 -8.39 34.30 29.17
CA GLY A 301 -9.28 33.16 29.38
C GLY A 301 -8.42 31.89 29.33
N GLY A 302 -8.70 30.96 30.25
CA GLY A 302 -7.91 29.75 30.43
C GLY A 302 -7.75 28.99 29.13
N ALA A 303 -6.49 28.70 28.77
CA ALA A 303 -6.20 27.63 27.85
C ALA A 303 -6.69 26.34 28.50
N ASP A 304 -7.80 25.80 27.99
CA ASP A 304 -8.24 24.46 28.36
C ASP A 304 -7.12 23.51 27.94
N SER A 305 -6.34 23.11 28.94
CA SER A 305 -5.30 22.11 28.78
C SER A 305 -5.99 20.81 28.37
N VAL A 306 -5.82 20.38 27.11
CA VAL A 306 -6.24 19.05 26.67
C VAL A 306 -5.71 18.05 27.68
N SER A 307 -6.63 17.44 28.43
CA SER A 307 -6.26 16.51 29.47
C SER A 307 -5.70 15.25 28.78
N LEU A 308 -4.48 14.82 29.15
CA LEU A 308 -3.89 13.58 28.63
C LEU A 308 -4.74 12.33 28.94
N SER A 309 -5.77 12.46 29.78
CA SER A 309 -6.81 11.46 30.02
C SER A 309 -7.63 11.14 28.77
N ASP A 310 -7.76 12.09 27.83
CA ASP A 310 -8.63 12.00 26.65
C ASP A 310 -7.85 11.94 25.33
N VAL A 311 -6.58 11.49 25.35
CA VAL A 311 -5.82 11.33 24.09
C VAL A 311 -6.56 10.37 23.16
N PRO A 312 -6.98 10.81 21.96
CA PRO A 312 -7.58 9.93 20.97
C PRO A 312 -6.52 8.96 20.44
N GLU A 313 -6.92 7.73 20.13
CA GLU A 313 -6.02 6.68 19.63
C GLU A 313 -5.24 7.09 18.37
N ALA A 314 -5.84 7.96 17.55
CA ALA A 314 -5.25 8.49 16.32
C ALA A 314 -3.94 9.25 16.57
N TYR A 315 -3.77 9.84 17.75
CA TYR A 315 -2.60 10.63 18.13
C TYR A 315 -1.64 9.88 19.06
N ALA A 316 -1.97 8.64 19.47
CA ALA A 316 -1.20 7.92 20.47
C ALA A 316 0.26 7.69 20.07
N SER A 317 0.53 7.30 18.82
CA SER A 317 1.89 7.13 18.32
C SER A 317 2.68 8.46 18.32
N PHE A 318 2.02 9.56 17.93
CA PHE A 318 2.59 10.90 17.95
C PHE A 318 2.98 11.34 19.36
N TYR A 319 2.05 11.26 20.33
CA TYR A 319 2.31 11.62 21.71
C TYR A 319 3.39 10.74 22.34
N LYS A 320 3.37 9.43 22.07
CA LYS A 320 4.38 8.49 22.55
C LYS A 320 5.79 8.85 22.06
N ALA A 321 5.94 9.14 20.77
CA ALA A 321 7.23 9.55 20.20
C ALA A 321 7.74 10.87 20.78
N ASN A 322 6.85 11.86 20.96
CA ASN A 322 7.21 13.15 21.54
C ASN A 322 7.57 13.06 23.02
N LEU A 323 6.87 12.21 23.80
CA LEU A 323 7.22 11.96 25.19
C LEU A 323 8.57 11.25 25.32
N ALA A 324 8.85 10.23 24.49
CA ALA A 324 10.15 9.57 24.47
C ALA A 324 11.28 10.56 24.14
N HIS A 325 11.05 11.47 23.20
CA HIS A 325 11.99 12.54 22.88
C HIS A 325 12.20 13.52 24.04
N ALA A 326 11.11 13.98 24.68
CA ALA A 326 11.16 14.89 25.82
C ALA A 326 11.86 14.25 27.05
N CYS A 327 11.75 12.93 27.22
CA CYS A 327 12.43 12.19 28.28
C CYS A 327 13.91 11.89 27.97
N GLY A 328 14.36 12.09 26.72
CA GLY A 328 15.71 11.78 26.26
C GLY A 328 15.93 10.32 25.87
N ASP A 329 14.87 9.50 25.84
CA ASP A 329 14.93 8.08 25.45
C ASP A 329 15.06 7.89 23.93
N ALA A 330 14.60 8.88 23.15
CA ALA A 330 14.71 8.89 21.70
C ALA A 330 15.27 10.24 21.20
N PRO A 331 16.21 10.24 20.22
CA PRO A 331 16.77 11.47 19.68
C PRO A 331 15.84 12.18 18.67
N VAL A 332 14.71 11.56 18.30
CA VAL A 332 13.80 12.05 17.26
C VAL A 332 12.36 11.94 17.73
N ALA A 333 11.62 13.04 17.59
CA ALA A 333 10.16 13.08 17.72
C ALA A 333 9.48 12.75 16.38
N SER A 334 8.22 12.29 16.42
CA SER A 334 7.43 12.03 15.22
C SER A 334 6.61 13.27 14.83
N TYR A 335 6.54 13.55 13.53
CA TYR A 335 5.63 14.52 12.91
C TYR A 335 4.66 13.84 11.92
N ASP A 336 4.64 12.50 11.90
CA ASP A 336 3.77 11.75 11.01
C ASP A 336 2.32 11.78 11.51
N VAL A 337 1.44 12.35 10.69
CA VAL A 337 -0.01 12.47 10.92
C VAL A 337 -0.82 11.41 10.18
N SER A 338 -0.17 10.46 9.50
CA SER A 338 -0.82 9.39 8.73
C SER A 338 -1.78 8.52 9.58
N GLY A 339 -1.58 8.50 10.91
CA GLY A 339 -2.44 7.83 11.87
C GLY A 339 -3.83 8.46 12.07
N GLN A 340 -4.04 9.71 11.62
CA GLN A 340 -5.32 10.41 11.72
C GLN A 340 -6.36 9.82 10.77
N GLY A 341 -7.59 9.60 11.26
CA GLY A 341 -8.69 9.00 10.51
C GLY A 341 -8.51 7.51 10.17
N ALA A 342 -7.41 6.86 10.57
CA ALA A 342 -7.16 5.47 10.18
C ALA A 342 -8.10 4.45 10.85
N THR A 343 -8.80 4.80 11.93
CA THR A 343 -9.85 3.94 12.51
C THR A 343 -11.12 3.97 11.66
N GLU A 344 -11.58 5.17 11.29
CA GLU A 344 -12.76 5.37 10.43
C GLU A 344 -12.52 4.71 9.06
N ARG A 345 -11.34 4.93 8.46
CA ARG A 345 -10.94 4.28 7.22
C ARG A 345 -10.95 2.75 7.32
N LEU A 346 -10.49 2.17 8.43
CA LEU A 346 -10.51 0.71 8.61
C LEU A 346 -11.94 0.18 8.73
N VAL A 347 -12.83 0.88 9.44
CA VAL A 347 -14.24 0.51 9.56
C VAL A 347 -14.91 0.57 8.19
N GLU A 348 -14.72 1.66 7.45
CA GLU A 348 -15.23 1.84 6.08
C GLU A 348 -14.72 0.73 5.15
N ARG A 349 -13.42 0.43 5.14
CA ARG A 349 -12.85 -0.64 4.32
C ARG A 349 -13.41 -2.02 4.64
N ARG A 350 -13.65 -2.32 5.92
CA ARG A 350 -14.32 -3.58 6.31
C ARG A 350 -15.75 -3.63 5.82
N GLN A 351 -16.45 -2.50 5.88
CA GLN A 351 -17.81 -2.40 5.37
C GLN A 351 -17.83 -2.59 3.84
N TRP A 352 -16.90 -1.98 3.11
CA TRP A 352 -16.72 -2.21 1.67
C TRP A 352 -16.44 -3.68 1.35
N ARG A 353 -15.54 -4.32 2.10
CA ARG A 353 -15.28 -5.76 1.95
C ARG A 353 -16.55 -6.60 2.17
N ALA A 354 -17.32 -6.31 3.22
CA ALA A 354 -18.57 -7.00 3.51
C ALA A 354 -19.63 -6.78 2.42
N ILE A 355 -19.74 -5.57 1.86
CA ILE A 355 -20.62 -5.25 0.73
C ILE A 355 -20.24 -6.09 -0.49
N MET A 356 -18.95 -6.12 -0.85
CA MET A 356 -18.48 -6.93 -1.98
C MET A 356 -18.77 -8.42 -1.77
N GLU A 357 -18.56 -8.97 -0.57
CA GLU A 357 -18.90 -10.36 -0.25
C GLU A 357 -20.39 -10.65 -0.35
N LYS A 358 -21.26 -9.72 0.09
CA LYS A 358 -22.72 -9.83 -0.09
C LYS A 358 -23.11 -9.85 -1.56
N VAL A 359 -22.53 -8.97 -2.38
CA VAL A 359 -22.79 -8.89 -3.82
C VAL A 359 -22.31 -10.15 -4.53
N VAL A 360 -21.09 -10.62 -4.23
CA VAL A 360 -20.54 -11.88 -4.76
C VAL A 360 -21.41 -13.09 -4.36
N ALA A 361 -21.99 -13.08 -3.16
CA ALA A 361 -22.93 -14.11 -2.72
C ALA A 361 -24.36 -13.96 -3.29
N GLU A 362 -24.60 -13.02 -4.21
CA GLU A 362 -25.91 -12.67 -4.78
C GLU A 362 -26.97 -12.24 -3.74
N ARG A 363 -26.51 -11.75 -2.58
CA ARG A 363 -27.35 -11.22 -1.49
C ARG A 363 -27.51 -9.70 -1.52
N TYR A 364 -27.39 -9.10 -2.70
CA TYR A 364 -27.55 -7.65 -2.89
C TYR A 364 -28.98 -7.15 -2.64
N HIS A 365 -29.96 -8.04 -2.54
CA HIS A 365 -31.33 -7.73 -2.13
C HIS A 365 -31.47 -7.45 -0.61
N GLU A 366 -30.46 -7.82 0.20
CA GLU A 366 -30.42 -7.60 1.65
C GLU A 366 -29.60 -6.36 2.04
N LEU A 367 -29.16 -5.53 1.08
CA LEU A 367 -28.36 -4.34 1.36
C LEU A 367 -29.20 -3.30 2.11
N THR A 368 -28.64 -2.81 3.23
CA THR A 368 -29.27 -1.74 3.99
C THR A 368 -29.12 -0.38 3.29
N ALA A 369 -29.85 0.64 3.74
CA ALA A 369 -29.72 1.99 3.18
C ALA A 369 -28.31 2.57 3.36
N ASP A 370 -27.63 2.25 4.46
CA ASP A 370 -26.27 2.69 4.74
C ASP A 370 -25.28 1.97 3.81
N GLU A 371 -25.43 0.65 3.65
CA GLU A 371 -24.62 -0.14 2.72
C GLU A 371 -24.82 0.28 1.26
N LEU A 372 -26.01 0.75 0.88
CA LEU A 372 -26.26 1.30 -0.45
C LEU A 372 -25.55 2.64 -0.66
N ARG A 373 -25.46 3.50 0.36
CA ARG A 373 -24.67 4.74 0.29
C ARG A 373 -23.19 4.43 0.09
N ASP A 374 -22.67 3.49 0.87
CA ASP A 374 -21.28 3.07 0.76
C ASP A 374 -20.99 2.34 -0.55
N ALA A 375 -21.95 1.58 -1.08
CA ALA A 375 -21.82 0.95 -2.39
C ALA A 375 -21.66 1.97 -3.53
N VAL A 376 -22.33 3.12 -3.46
CA VAL A 376 -22.17 4.22 -4.43
C VAL A 376 -20.77 4.85 -4.32
N ILE A 377 -20.26 5.05 -3.11
CA ILE A 377 -18.90 5.56 -2.89
C ILE A 377 -17.89 4.55 -3.44
N LEU A 378 -18.03 3.29 -3.08
CA LEU A 378 -17.18 2.19 -3.50
C LEU A 378 -17.17 2.01 -5.03
N ASP A 379 -18.33 2.11 -5.69
CA ASP A 379 -18.43 2.05 -7.15
C ASP A 379 -17.57 3.13 -7.83
N ASN A 380 -17.64 4.37 -7.35
CA ASN A 380 -16.81 5.46 -7.87
C ASN A 380 -15.31 5.22 -7.61
N GLN A 381 -14.94 4.72 -6.43
CA GLN A 381 -13.55 4.40 -6.11
C GLN A 381 -13.02 3.29 -7.04
N LEU A 382 -13.77 2.20 -7.21
CA LEU A 382 -13.41 1.10 -8.10
C LEU A 382 -13.33 1.55 -9.56
N HIS A 383 -14.22 2.44 -9.98
CA HIS A 383 -14.18 3.03 -11.32
C HIS A 383 -12.82 3.68 -11.58
N THR A 384 -12.36 4.53 -10.68
CA THR A 384 -11.09 5.25 -10.87
C THR A 384 -9.86 4.34 -10.92
N ILE A 385 -9.83 3.29 -10.10
CA ILE A 385 -8.66 2.38 -10.03
C ILE A 385 -8.44 1.64 -11.34
N LYS A 386 -9.54 1.18 -11.98
CA LYS A 386 -9.48 0.51 -13.27
C LYS A 386 -8.82 1.39 -14.35
N PHE A 387 -8.94 2.72 -14.23
CA PHE A 387 -8.38 3.68 -15.18
C PHE A 387 -6.97 4.19 -14.83
N PHE A 388 -6.33 3.73 -13.75
CA PHE A 388 -4.98 4.21 -13.41
C PHE A 388 -3.97 3.97 -14.54
N ASP A 389 -3.91 2.75 -15.08
CA ASP A 389 -2.96 2.42 -16.16
C ASP A 389 -3.32 3.16 -17.47
N PHE A 390 -4.61 3.29 -17.78
CA PHE A 390 -5.08 4.10 -18.91
C PHE A 390 -4.66 5.56 -18.79
N LYS A 391 -4.70 6.13 -17.58
CA LYS A 391 -4.31 7.52 -17.37
C LYS A 391 -2.81 7.72 -17.51
N VAL A 392 -2.00 6.76 -17.05
CA VAL A 392 -0.55 6.76 -17.31
C VAL A 392 -0.28 6.71 -18.82
N GLY A 393 -0.99 5.85 -19.55
CA GLY A 393 -0.91 5.77 -21.00
C GLY A 393 -1.32 7.06 -21.72
N ASP A 394 -2.41 7.71 -21.28
CA ASP A 394 -2.87 9.01 -21.79
C ASP A 394 -1.83 10.11 -21.58
N CYS A 395 -1.19 10.17 -20.40
CA CYS A 395 -0.11 11.11 -20.14
C CYS A 395 1.09 10.90 -21.09
N ILE A 396 1.46 9.65 -21.39
CA ILE A 396 2.54 9.37 -22.35
C ILE A 396 2.13 9.82 -23.77
N ARG A 397 0.88 9.56 -24.18
CA ARG A 397 0.37 9.99 -25.48
C ARG A 397 0.34 11.52 -25.61
N GLU A 398 -0.02 12.22 -24.54
CA GLU A 398 0.08 13.68 -24.47
C GLU A 398 1.53 14.14 -24.68
N MET A 399 2.50 13.54 -23.99
CA MET A 399 3.92 13.88 -24.18
C MET A 399 4.37 13.67 -25.64
N VAL A 400 3.93 12.59 -26.29
CA VAL A 400 4.25 12.33 -27.71
C VAL A 400 3.63 13.41 -28.61
N GLN A 401 2.36 13.77 -28.41
CA GLN A 401 1.71 14.83 -29.19
C GLN A 401 2.34 16.21 -28.92
N LEU A 402 2.82 16.47 -27.71
CA LEU A 402 3.57 17.68 -27.37
C LEU A 402 4.88 17.79 -28.16
N LEU A 403 5.61 16.68 -28.29
CA LEU A 403 6.86 16.62 -29.07
C LEU A 403 6.65 16.78 -30.59
N GLN A 404 5.43 16.51 -31.07
CA GLN A 404 5.04 16.69 -32.47
C GLN A 404 4.58 18.12 -32.79
N ARG A 405 4.45 19.00 -31.78
CA ARG A 405 4.12 20.41 -32.02
C ARG A 405 5.21 21.08 -32.85
N GLU A 406 4.80 22.07 -33.63
CA GLU A 406 5.73 22.87 -34.43
C GLU A 406 6.86 23.45 -33.56
N THR A 407 8.11 23.23 -33.97
CA THR A 407 9.28 23.73 -33.26
C THR A 407 9.48 25.23 -33.51
N GLY A 408 9.60 26.03 -32.45
CA GLY A 408 9.80 27.48 -32.52
C GLY A 408 8.68 28.26 -31.85
N SER A 409 8.70 29.60 -31.96
CA SER A 409 7.53 30.40 -31.58
C SER A 409 6.40 30.10 -32.57
N THR A 410 5.23 29.68 -32.06
CA THR A 410 4.03 29.32 -32.85
C THR A 410 3.82 30.22 -34.05
N ALA A 411 3.49 29.61 -35.21
CA ALA A 411 3.28 30.32 -36.45
C ALA A 411 2.26 31.48 -36.29
N PRO A 412 2.51 32.65 -36.92
CA PRO A 412 1.65 33.83 -36.77
C PRO A 412 0.21 33.59 -37.25
N ALA A 413 -0.03 32.60 -38.11
CA ALA A 413 -1.36 32.24 -38.61
C ALA A 413 -2.26 31.55 -37.56
N HIS A 414 -1.68 30.96 -36.51
CA HIS A 414 -2.39 30.22 -35.47
C HIS A 414 -2.28 30.89 -34.09
N ARG A 415 -2.11 32.22 -34.09
CA ARG A 415 -1.76 32.99 -32.90
C ARG A 415 -2.75 34.14 -32.66
N ASP A 416 -3.56 34.02 -31.61
CA ASP A 416 -4.56 35.03 -31.22
C ASP A 416 -3.98 36.19 -30.39
N THR A 417 -2.76 36.00 -29.86
CA THR A 417 -2.11 36.94 -28.92
C THR A 417 -0.74 37.31 -29.46
N PRO A 418 -0.32 38.58 -29.54
CA PRO A 418 0.99 38.97 -30.08
C PRO A 418 2.19 38.27 -29.39
N ALA A 419 3.33 38.16 -30.10
CA ALA A 419 4.59 37.53 -29.65
C ALA A 419 5.11 38.04 -28.31
N GLU A 420 5.16 39.35 -28.21
CA GLU A 420 5.99 40.05 -27.23
C GLU A 420 5.15 40.64 -26.09
N VAL A 421 3.82 40.59 -26.21
CA VAL A 421 2.90 41.29 -25.31
C VAL A 421 1.89 40.31 -24.74
N SER A 422 1.76 40.32 -23.41
CA SER A 422 0.77 39.50 -22.72
C SER A 422 -0.65 39.74 -23.27
N PRO A 423 -1.50 38.70 -23.38
CA PRO A 423 -2.90 38.87 -23.76
C PRO A 423 -3.66 39.89 -22.92
N THR A 424 -3.22 40.11 -21.68
CA THR A 424 -3.83 41.02 -20.70
C THR A 424 -3.11 42.36 -20.58
N HIS A 425 -2.15 42.66 -21.46
CA HIS A 425 -1.41 43.93 -21.41
C HIS A 425 -2.33 45.10 -21.79
N PRO A 426 -2.31 46.22 -21.05
CA PRO A 426 -3.19 47.36 -21.32
C PRO A 426 -2.93 48.01 -22.69
N GLU A 427 -1.67 48.01 -23.16
CA GLU A 427 -1.28 48.53 -24.47
C GLU A 427 -1.10 47.41 -25.51
N ARG A 428 -2.05 46.46 -25.57
CA ARG A 428 -1.94 45.28 -26.45
C ARG A 428 -2.16 45.57 -27.95
N ARG A 429 -2.95 46.60 -28.27
CA ARG A 429 -3.25 47.00 -29.65
C ARG A 429 -2.44 48.26 -29.98
N VAL A 430 -1.24 48.05 -30.52
CA VAL A 430 -0.36 49.11 -31.02
C VAL A 430 -0.14 48.89 -32.50
#